data_AF-A0A067D977-F1
#
_entry.id   AF-A0A067D977-F1
#
_cell.length_a   1.000
_cell.length_b   1.000
_cell.length_c   1.000
_cell.angle_alpha   90.00
_cell.angle_beta   90.00
_cell.angle_gamma   90.00
#
_symmetry.space_group_name_H-M   'P 1'
#
loop_
_entity.id
_entity.type
_entity.pdbx_description
1 polymer ?
#
loop_
_entity_poly.entity_id
_entity_poly.type
_entity_poly.pdbx_seq_one_letter_code
_entity_poly.pdbx_strand_id
1 'polypeptide(L)'
;MRVVAYITQLPVAAKWGNISYIHCLLLFPLSGADLSDADLRSADFSLANVTKANLSNANLEGALATGNTSFRGSNITGADFTDVPLRDDQREYLCKVADGVNPTTGNATRDTLLCN
;
A
#
# COMPACT_ATOMS: atom_id res chain seq x y z
N MET A 1 -1.95 -2.56 -21.31
CA MET A 1 -0.77 -3.45 -21.46
C MET A 1 -0.56 -4.13 -20.12
N ARG A 2 -0.80 -5.46 -20.05
CA ARG A 2 -0.75 -6.23 -18.80
C ARG A 2 0.71 -6.45 -18.41
N VAL A 3 1.19 -5.75 -17.40
CA VAL A 3 2.45 -6.08 -16.74
C VAL A 3 2.11 -7.06 -15.62
N VAL A 4 2.07 -8.35 -15.95
CA VAL A 4 2.15 -9.41 -14.94
C VAL A 4 3.62 -9.57 -14.66
N ALA A 5 4.12 -9.02 -13.56
CA ALA A 5 5.45 -9.33 -13.10
C ALA A 5 5.43 -10.80 -12.61
N TYR A 6 6.03 -11.70 -13.38
CA TYR A 6 6.37 -13.06 -12.91
C TYR A 6 7.67 -12.93 -12.12
N ILE A 7 7.56 -12.67 -10.83
CA ILE A 7 8.66 -12.28 -9.95
C ILE A 7 9.09 -13.44 -9.08
N THR A 8 9.74 -14.43 -9.69
CA THR A 8 10.38 -15.52 -8.94
C THR A 8 11.78 -15.17 -8.43
N GLN A 9 12.27 -13.91 -8.54
CA GLN A 9 13.70 -13.65 -8.27
C GLN A 9 14.14 -12.17 -8.08
N LEU A 10 13.41 -11.31 -7.35
CA LEU A 10 13.93 -9.98 -6.99
C LEU A 10 14.09 -9.81 -5.47
N PRO A 11 15.21 -9.20 -5.01
CA PRO A 11 15.48 -8.99 -3.59
C PRO A 11 14.42 -8.09 -2.96
N VAL A 12 14.23 -8.23 -1.65
CA VAL A 12 13.25 -7.52 -0.80
C VAL A 12 13.41 -5.98 -0.81
N ALA A 13 14.39 -5.46 -1.56
CA ALA A 13 14.71 -4.05 -1.76
C ALA A 13 14.47 -3.55 -3.20
N ALA A 14 13.64 -4.26 -3.99
CA ALA A 14 13.27 -3.80 -5.33
C ALA A 14 12.28 -2.64 -5.24
N LYS A 15 12.57 -1.51 -5.92
CA LYS A 15 11.58 -0.45 -6.16
C LYS A 15 10.57 -0.98 -7.18
N TRP A 16 9.34 -1.18 -6.72
CA TRP A 16 8.26 -1.64 -7.59
C TRP A 16 7.63 -0.43 -8.29
N GLY A 17 7.59 -0.46 -9.63
CA GLY A 17 6.91 0.56 -10.43
C GLY A 17 5.39 0.38 -10.48
N ASN A 18 4.74 0.95 -11.51
CA ASN A 18 3.29 0.84 -11.73
C ASN A 18 2.85 -0.63 -11.88
N ILE A 19 2.21 -1.19 -10.86
CA ILE A 19 1.75 -2.58 -10.86
C ILE A 19 0.28 -2.58 -10.45
N SER A 20 -0.59 -2.63 -11.45
CA SER A 20 -2.05 -2.70 -11.26
C SER A 20 -2.53 -4.06 -10.74
N TYR A 21 -1.66 -5.07 -10.66
CA TYR A 21 -2.02 -6.43 -10.25
C TYR A 21 -0.88 -7.07 -9.45
N ILE A 22 -0.77 -6.74 -8.17
CA ILE A 22 -0.07 -7.60 -7.21
C ILE A 22 -1.02 -8.76 -6.95
N HIS A 23 -0.91 -9.84 -7.72
CA HIS A 23 -1.73 -11.04 -7.48
C HIS A 23 -1.09 -11.83 -6.32
N CYS A 24 -1.34 -11.37 -5.09
CA CYS A 24 -0.74 -11.92 -3.87
C CYS A 24 -1.44 -13.23 -3.44
N LEU A 25 -1.45 -14.25 -4.31
CA LEU A 25 -2.01 -15.57 -4.00
C LEU A 25 -0.96 -16.61 -3.57
N LEU A 26 0.34 -16.30 -3.63
CA LEU A 26 1.40 -17.20 -3.19
C LEU A 26 2.58 -16.42 -2.58
N LEU A 27 2.71 -16.46 -1.25
CA LEU A 27 3.99 -16.50 -0.51
C LEU A 27 5.01 -15.36 -0.71
N PHE A 28 4.66 -14.18 -1.24
CA PHE A 28 5.61 -13.06 -1.29
C PHE A 28 5.44 -12.11 -0.10
N PRO A 29 6.39 -12.07 0.85
CA PRO A 29 6.37 -11.06 1.89
C PRO A 29 6.72 -9.71 1.24
N LEU A 30 5.76 -8.78 1.21
CA LEU A 30 6.02 -7.35 0.97
C LEU A 30 6.65 -6.68 2.21
N SER A 31 7.12 -7.48 3.16
CA SER A 31 7.70 -6.98 4.38
C SER A 31 9.02 -6.27 4.06
N GLY A 32 9.11 -4.98 4.37
CA GLY A 32 10.29 -4.17 4.04
C GLY A 32 10.40 -3.74 2.57
N ALA A 33 9.40 -4.02 1.73
CA ALA A 33 9.45 -3.65 0.32
C ALA A 33 9.41 -2.13 0.12
N ASP A 34 10.14 -1.63 -0.88
CA ASP A 34 10.07 -0.22 -1.29
C ASP A 34 9.02 -0.03 -2.40
N LEU A 35 7.90 0.54 -2.00
CA LEU A 35 6.74 0.88 -2.82
C LEU A 35 6.54 2.42 -2.87
N SER A 36 7.60 3.18 -2.60
CA SER A 36 7.54 4.64 -2.64
C SER A 36 7.22 5.17 -4.03
N ASP A 37 6.34 6.18 -4.09
CA ASP A 37 5.84 6.80 -5.31
C ASP A 37 5.13 5.84 -6.28
N ALA A 38 4.76 4.64 -5.83
CA ALA A 38 4.15 3.63 -6.71
C ALA A 38 2.68 3.95 -7.02
N ASP A 39 2.28 3.73 -8.27
CA ASP A 39 0.86 3.66 -8.66
C ASP A 39 0.34 2.23 -8.39
N LEU A 40 -0.41 2.11 -7.29
CA LEU A 40 -0.99 0.88 -6.76
C LEU A 40 -2.53 0.93 -6.79
N ARG A 41 -3.09 1.77 -7.67
CA ARG A 41 -4.54 1.90 -7.80
C ARG A 41 -5.18 0.56 -8.16
N SER A 42 -6.25 0.23 -7.46
CA SER A 42 -6.96 -1.04 -7.60
C SER A 42 -6.12 -2.31 -7.37
N ALA A 43 -4.94 -2.19 -6.74
CA ALA A 43 -4.12 -3.35 -6.42
C ALA A 43 -4.76 -4.22 -5.32
N ASP A 44 -4.52 -5.53 -5.38
CA ASP A 44 -5.03 -6.49 -4.40
C ASP A 44 -3.96 -6.83 -3.35
N PHE A 45 -4.13 -6.29 -2.14
CA PHE A 45 -3.33 -6.59 -0.95
C PHE A 45 -4.05 -7.55 0.00
N SER A 46 -5.09 -8.25 -0.44
CA SER A 46 -5.81 -9.19 0.41
C SER A 46 -4.88 -10.29 0.91
N LEU A 47 -4.86 -10.50 2.23
CA LEU A 47 -3.96 -11.45 2.92
C LEU A 47 -2.46 -11.12 2.82
N ALA A 48 -2.08 -9.94 2.31
CA ALA A 48 -0.67 -9.58 2.13
C ALA A 48 0.01 -9.16 3.45
N ASN A 49 1.28 -9.55 3.60
CA ASN A 49 2.14 -9.02 4.67
C ASN A 49 2.91 -7.80 4.15
N VAL A 50 2.40 -6.61 4.44
CA VAL A 50 2.97 -5.31 4.00
C VAL A 50 3.73 -4.63 5.13
N THR A 51 4.20 -5.38 6.14
CA THR A 51 4.83 -4.80 7.34
C THR A 51 6.19 -4.16 7.04
N LYS A 52 6.51 -3.02 7.66
CA LYS A 52 7.78 -2.28 7.42
C LYS A 52 8.01 -1.85 5.97
N ALA A 53 7.02 -1.94 5.10
CA ALA A 53 7.13 -1.47 3.73
C ALA A 53 7.23 0.05 3.68
N ASN A 54 7.88 0.59 2.65
CA ASN A 54 7.86 2.01 2.35
C ASN A 54 6.77 2.29 1.33
N LEU A 55 5.65 2.89 1.75
CA LEU A 55 4.52 3.33 0.91
C LEU A 55 4.47 4.85 0.78
N SER A 56 5.58 5.56 1.06
CA SER A 56 5.58 7.01 0.99
C SER A 56 5.19 7.50 -0.40
N ASN A 57 4.26 8.46 -0.48
CA ASN A 57 3.71 9.01 -1.73
C ASN A 57 2.99 7.99 -2.64
N ALA A 58 2.76 6.76 -2.20
CA ALA A 58 2.10 5.75 -3.01
C ALA A 58 0.62 6.11 -3.21
N ASN A 59 0.08 5.82 -4.40
CA ASN A 59 -1.34 5.96 -4.67
C ASN A 59 -2.03 4.59 -4.59
N LEU A 60 -2.83 4.38 -3.55
CA LEU A 60 -3.59 3.14 -3.31
C LEU A 60 -5.08 3.31 -3.62
N GLU A 61 -5.48 4.30 -4.42
CA GLU A 61 -6.90 4.57 -4.72
C GLU A 61 -7.62 3.29 -5.20
N GLY A 62 -8.67 2.91 -4.46
CA GLY A 62 -9.48 1.72 -4.73
C GLY A 62 -8.75 0.38 -4.53
N ALA A 63 -7.57 0.35 -3.90
CA ALA A 63 -6.87 -0.89 -3.58
C ALA A 63 -7.67 -1.74 -2.58
N LEU A 64 -7.54 -3.07 -2.65
CA LEU A 64 -8.19 -4.01 -1.75
C LEU A 64 -7.25 -4.42 -0.63
N ALA A 65 -7.60 -4.16 0.63
CA ALA A 65 -6.79 -4.51 1.80
C ALA A 65 -7.56 -5.40 2.78
N THR A 66 -8.25 -6.43 2.25
CA THR A 66 -9.16 -7.28 3.03
C THR A 66 -8.48 -8.51 3.63
N GLY A 67 -9.11 -9.15 4.62
CA GLY A 67 -8.52 -10.32 5.30
C GLY A 67 -7.34 -9.94 6.20
N ASN A 68 -6.40 -10.86 6.44
CA ASN A 68 -5.35 -10.67 7.46
C ASN A 68 -4.17 -9.77 7.01
N THR A 69 -4.45 -8.70 6.26
CA THR A 69 -3.45 -7.75 5.76
C THR A 69 -2.90 -6.89 6.89
N SER A 70 -1.57 -6.77 6.98
CA SER A 70 -0.89 -6.00 8.02
C SER A 70 0.02 -4.91 7.43
N PHE A 71 -0.21 -3.67 7.87
CA PHE A 71 0.60 -2.49 7.54
C PHE A 71 1.52 -2.07 8.70
N ARG A 72 1.78 -2.96 9.66
CA ARG A 72 2.50 -2.61 10.88
C ARG A 72 3.94 -2.21 10.56
N GLY A 73 4.33 -1.02 11.04
CA GLY A 73 5.66 -0.45 10.88
C GLY A 73 5.93 0.13 9.49
N SER A 74 4.94 0.18 8.62
CA SER A 74 5.09 0.70 7.26
C SER A 74 5.08 2.22 7.26
N ASN A 75 5.91 2.82 6.41
CA ASN A 75 5.91 4.26 6.19
C ASN A 75 4.80 4.60 5.21
N ILE A 76 3.82 5.42 5.63
CA ILE A 76 2.67 5.82 4.80
C ILE A 76 2.61 7.34 4.58
N THR A 77 3.69 8.07 4.84
CA THR A 77 3.73 9.52 4.67
C THR A 77 3.38 9.91 3.23
N GLY A 78 2.35 10.73 3.06
CA GLY A 78 1.82 11.12 1.75
C GLY A 78 1.17 9.99 0.94
N ALA A 79 0.83 8.85 1.53
CA ALA A 79 0.10 7.80 0.81
C ALA A 79 -1.38 8.18 0.62
N ASP A 80 -1.97 7.80 -0.51
CA ASP A 80 -3.40 8.04 -0.79
C ASP A 80 -4.20 6.74 -0.59
N PHE A 81 -5.10 6.72 0.39
CA PHE A 81 -5.98 5.59 0.71
C PHE A 81 -7.44 5.80 0.27
N THR A 82 -7.69 6.69 -0.69
CA THR A 82 -9.05 6.95 -1.20
C THR A 82 -9.72 5.65 -1.64
N ASP A 83 -10.96 5.42 -1.21
CA ASP A 83 -11.76 4.24 -1.54
C ASP A 83 -11.12 2.89 -1.17
N VAL A 84 -10.16 2.86 -0.24
CA VAL A 84 -9.59 1.61 0.30
C VAL A 84 -10.48 1.07 1.44
N PRO A 85 -11.07 -0.13 1.30
CA PRO A 85 -11.86 -0.73 2.37
C PRO A 85 -10.92 -1.23 3.48
N LEU A 86 -10.84 -0.44 4.56
CA LEU A 86 -10.10 -0.77 5.79
C LEU A 86 -11.06 -1.15 6.91
N ARG A 87 -10.67 -2.15 7.70
CA ARG A 87 -11.32 -2.42 8.98
C ARG A 87 -10.96 -1.34 10.01
N ASP A 88 -11.78 -1.21 11.04
CA ASP A 88 -11.60 -0.21 12.11
C ASP A 88 -10.23 -0.34 12.80
N ASP A 89 -9.75 -1.56 13.06
CA ASP A 89 -8.44 -1.82 13.67
C ASP A 89 -7.28 -1.34 12.78
N GLN A 90 -7.40 -1.56 11.47
CA GLN A 90 -6.39 -1.12 10.50
C GLN A 90 -6.39 0.40 10.39
N ARG A 91 -7.58 1.01 10.25
CA ARG A 91 -7.74 2.46 10.18
C ARG A 91 -7.19 3.14 11.43
N GLU A 92 -7.53 2.65 12.62
CA GLU A 92 -7.04 3.21 13.88
C GLU A 92 -5.51 3.18 13.96
N TYR A 93 -4.88 2.08 13.55
CA TYR A 93 -3.43 1.98 13.51
C TYR A 93 -2.81 2.97 12.50
N LEU A 94 -3.34 3.00 11.27
CA LEU A 94 -2.84 3.86 10.21
C LEU A 94 -3.00 5.34 10.58
N CYS A 95 -4.13 5.73 11.18
CA CYS A 95 -4.38 7.10 11.63
C CYS A 95 -3.40 7.59 12.72
N LYS A 96 -2.76 6.69 13.48
CA LYS A 96 -1.72 7.04 14.46
C LYS A 96 -0.40 7.42 13.80
N VAL A 97 -0.11 6.88 12.62
CA VAL A 97 1.15 7.09 11.88
C VAL A 97 0.98 7.94 10.62
N ALA A 98 -0.26 8.27 10.23
CA ALA A 98 -0.57 8.98 9.01
C ALA A 98 -0.23 10.48 9.10
N ASP A 99 0.60 10.93 8.16
CA ASP A 99 0.95 12.32 7.91
C ASP A 99 1.24 12.57 6.41
N GLY A 100 1.52 13.83 6.06
CA GLY A 100 1.87 14.23 4.71
C GLY A 100 0.70 14.37 3.74
N VAL A 101 1.04 14.80 2.52
CA VAL A 101 0.13 15.00 1.38
C VAL A 101 0.73 14.29 0.19
N ASN A 102 -0.08 13.53 -0.54
CA ASN A 102 0.38 12.83 -1.72
C ASN A 102 0.77 13.84 -2.81
N PRO A 103 2.02 13.83 -3.32
CA PRO A 103 2.46 14.79 -4.32
C PRO A 103 1.80 14.59 -5.69
N THR A 104 1.21 13.43 -5.96
CA THR A 104 0.56 13.09 -7.24
C THR A 104 -0.92 13.45 -7.23
N THR A 105 -1.65 13.13 -6.15
CA THR A 105 -3.10 13.38 -6.06
C THR A 105 -3.44 14.69 -5.36
N GLY A 106 -2.55 15.22 -4.51
CA GLY A 106 -2.80 16.39 -3.67
C GLY A 106 -3.65 16.10 -2.44
N ASN A 107 -4.05 14.84 -2.20
CA ASN A 107 -4.85 14.47 -1.04
C ASN A 107 -3.97 14.26 0.20
N ALA A 108 -4.46 14.69 1.37
CA ALA A 108 -3.78 14.40 2.63
C ALA A 108 -4.03 12.95 3.07
N THR A 109 -2.98 12.25 3.50
CA THR A 109 -3.07 10.84 3.93
C THR A 109 -4.16 10.64 4.99
N ARG A 110 -4.24 11.55 5.97
CA ARG A 110 -5.21 11.49 7.06
C ARG A 110 -6.65 11.65 6.59
N ASP A 111 -6.87 12.50 5.60
CA ASP A 111 -8.21 12.76 5.05
C ASP A 111 -8.70 11.56 4.26
N THR A 112 -7.82 10.96 3.44
CA THR A 112 -8.16 9.73 2.68
C THR A 112 -8.42 8.53 3.57
N LEU A 113 -7.78 8.46 4.74
CA LEU A 113 -8.04 7.46 5.78
C LEU A 113 -9.31 7.74 6.61
N LEU A 114 -9.95 8.91 6.43
CA LEU A 114 -11.05 9.40 7.25
C LEU A 114 -10.70 9.35 8.76
N CYS A 115 -9.52 9.84 9.11
CA CYS A 115 -9.11 9.96 10.50
C CYS A 115 -9.89 11.10 11.17
N ASN A 116 -10.53 10.81 12.31
CA ASN A 116 -11.17 11.82 13.15
C ASN A 116 -10.15 12.61 13.98
#